data_AF-A0A258YS29-F1
#
_entry.id   AF-A0A258YS29-F1
#
_cell.length_a   1.000
_cell.length_b   1.000
_cell.length_c   1.000
_cell.angle_alpha   90.00
_cell.angle_beta   90.00
_cell.angle_gamma   90.00
#
_symmetry.space_group_name_H-M   'P 1'
#
loop_
_entity.id
_entity.type
_entity.pdbx_description
1 polymer ?
#
loop_
_entity_poly.entity_id
_entity_poly.type
_entity_poly.pdbx_seq_one_letter_code
_entity_poly.pdbx_strand_id
1 'polypeptide(L)'
;MEHYHMNLNLKVWRQKNSNTKGDFKTYQVKNISSEMSFLEMFDVLNEQLITEGEEPVAFDHDCREGICGMCSMYINGKPHGPWQANTTCQLHMRAFKDGDTIVVEPWRANAFPVIKDLTVNRSAFDRIIQAGGYISVNTGNAVDGNALPINKDNADNSFAAAMCIGCGACVAACKNSSAMLFLSAKVSHLALLPQGEPERKSRVMNMVAQMDKEGFGACTNTGACEATCPKEISLTNIARLNSEYLGASLSADK
;
A
#
# COMPACT_ATOMS: atom_id res chain seq x y z
N MET A 1 26.25 6.05 16.57
CA MET A 1 25.01 6.81 16.31
C MET A 1 24.71 7.59 17.55
N GLU A 2 24.38 8.87 17.44
CA GLU A 2 23.97 9.66 18.61
C GLU A 2 22.54 9.28 18.98
N HIS A 3 22.36 8.84 20.22
CA HIS A 3 21.04 8.58 20.80
C HIS A 3 20.59 9.84 21.52
N TYR A 4 19.43 10.36 21.15
CA TYR A 4 18.86 11.55 21.76
C TYR A 4 17.35 11.42 21.88
N HIS A 5 16.78 12.27 22.73
CA HIS A 5 15.34 12.38 22.91
C HIS A 5 14.83 13.68 22.32
N MET A 6 13.57 13.68 21.89
CA MET A 6 12.90 14.83 21.30
C MET A 6 11.45 14.96 21.80
N ASN A 7 10.93 16.17 21.74
CA ASN A 7 9.54 16.50 21.97
C ASN A 7 8.92 16.93 20.65
N LEU A 8 7.71 16.45 20.36
CA LEU A 8 7.07 16.65 19.06
C LEU A 8 5.63 17.11 19.24
N ASN A 9 5.14 17.87 18.26
CA ASN A 9 3.73 18.23 18.14
C ASN A 9 3.09 17.35 17.05
N LEU A 10 2.21 16.43 17.44
CA LEU A 10 1.52 15.56 16.50
C LEU A 10 0.17 16.16 16.17
N LYS A 11 -0.01 16.59 14.92
CA LYS A 11 -1.30 17.02 14.39
C LYS A 11 -1.95 15.84 13.67
N VAL A 12 -2.81 15.13 14.38
CA VAL A 12 -3.38 13.85 13.95
C VAL A 12 -4.83 14.02 13.52
N TRP A 13 -5.19 13.46 12.36
CA TRP A 13 -6.57 13.36 11.92
C TRP A 13 -7.37 12.44 12.86
N ARG A 14 -8.47 12.97 13.40
CA ARG A 14 -9.44 12.21 14.21
C ARG A 14 -10.77 12.15 13.47
N GLN A 15 -11.38 10.98 13.44
CA GLN A 15 -12.65 10.76 12.78
C GLN A 15 -13.34 9.52 13.37
N LYS A 16 -14.55 9.67 13.90
CA LYS A 16 -15.24 8.57 14.58
C LYS A 16 -15.59 7.43 13.63
N ASN A 17 -16.05 7.75 12.41
CA ASN A 17 -16.36 6.80 11.35
C ASN A 17 -16.55 7.49 9.99
N SER A 18 -16.80 6.69 8.94
CA SER A 18 -17.04 7.14 7.56
C SER A 18 -18.19 8.13 7.38
N ASN A 19 -19.16 8.18 8.32
CA ASN A 19 -20.33 9.07 8.24
C ASN A 19 -20.13 10.39 9.00
N THR A 20 -18.99 10.56 9.67
CA THR A 20 -18.67 11.78 10.44
C THR A 20 -17.58 12.58 9.75
N LYS A 21 -17.68 13.91 9.79
CA LYS A 21 -16.59 14.78 9.36
C LYS A 21 -15.44 14.67 10.36
N GLY A 22 -14.24 14.37 9.89
CA GLY A 22 -13.04 14.39 10.70
C GLY A 22 -12.44 15.78 10.86
N ASP A 23 -11.57 15.92 11.86
CA ASP A 23 -10.85 17.13 12.20
C ASP A 23 -9.44 16.80 12.71
N PHE A 24 -8.55 17.80 12.72
CA PHE A 24 -7.22 17.62 13.26
C PHE A 24 -7.20 17.96 14.75
N LYS A 25 -6.65 17.04 15.55
CA LYS A 25 -6.27 17.31 16.94
C LYS A 25 -4.76 17.35 17.07
N THR A 26 -4.28 18.22 17.95
CA THR A 26 -2.85 18.37 18.23
C THR A 26 -2.53 17.76 19.59
N TYR A 27 -1.51 16.91 19.61
CA TYR A 27 -1.00 16.26 20.81
C TYR A 27 0.48 16.62 20.99
N GLN A 28 0.89 16.81 22.23
CA GLN A 28 2.32 16.92 22.54
C GLN A 28 2.81 15.57 23.06
N VAL A 29 3.79 14.99 22.37
CA VAL A 29 4.50 13.82 22.86
C VAL A 29 5.91 14.24 23.27
N LYS A 30 6.33 13.79 24.44
CA LYS A 30 7.57 14.23 25.07
C LYS A 30 8.54 13.06 25.21
N ASN A 31 9.83 13.38 25.25
CA ASN A 31 10.89 12.42 25.52
C ASN A 31 10.93 11.21 24.56
N ILE A 32 10.57 11.41 23.30
CA ILE A 32 10.59 10.36 22.27
C ILE A 32 12.04 10.08 21.86
N SER A 33 12.47 8.83 21.95
CA SER A 33 13.83 8.43 21.53
C SER A 33 13.97 8.50 20.01
N SER A 34 15.13 8.95 19.52
CA SER A 34 15.49 8.94 18.09
C SER A 34 15.44 7.55 17.45
N GLU A 35 15.59 6.49 18.26
CA GLU A 35 15.58 5.10 17.80
C GLU A 35 14.21 4.44 17.85
N MET A 36 13.19 5.09 18.42
CA MET A 36 11.83 4.60 18.29
C MET A 36 11.41 4.62 16.82
N SER A 37 10.66 3.62 16.41
CA SER A 37 9.84 3.65 15.20
C SER A 37 8.71 4.67 15.34
N PHE A 38 8.15 5.07 14.22
CA PHE A 38 7.00 5.96 14.18
C PHE A 38 5.78 5.38 14.89
N LEU A 39 5.60 4.05 14.82
CA LEU A 39 4.51 3.38 15.50
C LEU A 39 4.72 3.30 17.01
N GLU A 40 5.94 3.08 17.49
CA GLU A 40 6.23 3.14 18.94
C GLU A 40 5.98 4.55 19.50
N MET A 41 6.29 5.60 18.74
CA MET A 41 5.91 6.97 19.13
C MET A 41 4.39 7.15 19.22
N PHE A 42 3.61 6.51 18.33
CA PHE A 42 2.15 6.47 18.43
C PHE A 42 1.63 5.61 19.59
N ASP A 43 2.34 4.54 19.95
CA ASP A 43 2.03 3.74 21.13
C ASP A 43 2.19 4.59 22.40
N VAL A 44 3.28 5.37 22.52
CA VAL A 44 3.48 6.34 23.61
C VAL A 44 2.35 7.37 23.68
N LEU A 45 1.92 7.92 22.53
CA LEU A 45 0.76 8.80 22.48
C LEU A 45 -0.50 8.11 23.02
N ASN A 46 -0.77 6.88 22.57
CA ASN A 46 -1.96 6.15 22.97
C ASN A 46 -1.94 5.78 24.46
N GLU A 47 -0.79 5.41 25.02
CA GLU A 47 -0.62 5.19 26.47
C GLU A 47 -0.94 6.45 27.29
N GLN A 48 -0.48 7.61 26.82
CA GLN A 48 -0.81 8.90 27.43
C GLN A 48 -2.33 9.15 27.40
N LEU A 49 -2.95 9.02 26.22
CA LEU A 49 -4.40 9.24 26.06
C LEU A 49 -5.22 8.33 26.98
N ILE A 50 -4.85 7.05 27.09
CA ILE A 50 -5.53 6.10 27.97
C ILE A 50 -5.43 6.53 29.44
N THR A 51 -4.24 6.96 29.86
CA THR A 51 -3.99 7.41 31.25
C THR A 51 -4.79 8.67 31.58
N GLU A 52 -5.00 9.55 30.60
CA GLU A 52 -5.80 10.76 30.70
C GLU A 52 -7.32 10.49 30.59
N GLY A 53 -7.73 9.25 30.32
CA GLY A 53 -9.13 8.87 30.14
C GLY A 53 -9.71 9.23 28.78
N GLU A 54 -8.86 9.52 27.79
CA GLU A 54 -9.23 9.80 26.41
C GLU A 54 -9.21 8.54 25.53
N GLU A 55 -9.93 8.60 24.40
CA GLU A 55 -9.88 7.52 23.41
C GLU A 55 -8.55 7.52 22.62
N PRO A 56 -7.84 6.38 22.59
CA PRO A 56 -6.66 6.19 21.73
C PRO A 56 -6.95 6.56 20.28
N VAL A 57 -5.92 7.01 19.57
CA VAL A 57 -5.97 7.14 18.12
C VAL A 57 -6.02 5.74 17.52
N ALA A 58 -7.04 5.48 16.70
CA ALA A 58 -7.10 4.23 15.94
C ALA A 58 -6.14 4.29 14.73
N PHE A 59 -5.26 3.30 14.63
CA PHE A 59 -4.41 3.08 13.47
C PHE A 59 -4.11 1.60 13.28
N ASP A 60 -3.86 1.24 12.02
CA ASP A 60 -3.63 -0.13 11.60
C ASP A 60 -2.14 -0.50 11.72
N HIS A 61 -1.84 -1.63 12.36
CA HIS A 61 -0.52 -2.25 12.33
C HIS A 61 -0.61 -3.76 12.52
N ASP A 62 0.42 -4.49 12.08
CA ASP A 62 0.53 -5.94 12.32
C ASP A 62 2.02 -6.33 12.44
N CYS A 63 2.69 -6.71 11.34
CA CYS A 63 4.06 -7.25 11.37
C CYS A 63 5.16 -6.33 11.94
N ARG A 64 4.96 -5.00 11.93
CA ARG A 64 5.95 -3.96 12.30
C ARG A 64 7.34 -4.01 11.62
N GLU A 65 7.53 -4.84 10.61
CA GLU A 65 8.79 -5.01 9.86
C GLU A 65 8.70 -4.64 8.37
N GLY A 66 7.56 -4.07 7.95
CA GLY A 66 7.36 -3.55 6.59
C GLY A 66 6.99 -4.59 5.54
N ILE A 67 6.32 -5.68 5.93
CA ILE A 67 5.95 -6.78 5.02
C ILE A 67 4.43 -6.91 4.83
N CYS A 68 3.61 -6.73 5.87
CA CYS A 68 2.14 -6.90 5.76
C CYS A 68 1.41 -5.76 5.00
N GLY A 69 2.03 -4.57 4.88
CA GLY A 69 1.39 -3.40 4.29
C GLY A 69 0.25 -2.78 5.10
N MET A 70 0.17 -3.02 6.41
CA MET A 70 -0.95 -2.60 7.26
C MET A 70 -0.85 -1.14 7.73
N CYS A 71 0.37 -0.64 8.04
CA CYS A 71 0.67 0.66 8.64
C CYS A 71 0.44 1.88 7.71
N SER A 72 -0.81 2.08 7.33
CA SER A 72 -1.28 3.03 6.34
C SER A 72 -1.41 4.44 6.91
N MET A 73 -0.43 5.32 6.64
CA MET A 73 -0.44 6.71 7.13
C MET A 73 0.24 7.68 6.17
N TYR A 74 -0.41 8.81 5.93
CA TYR A 74 0.27 10.00 5.42
C TYR A 74 1.01 10.66 6.57
N ILE A 75 2.28 10.97 6.36
CA ILE A 75 3.11 11.65 7.35
C ILE A 75 3.75 12.84 6.64
N ASN A 76 3.40 14.06 7.08
CA ASN A 76 3.78 15.31 6.43
C ASN A 76 3.47 15.33 4.92
N GLY A 77 2.28 14.83 4.55
CA GLY A 77 1.81 14.80 3.15
C GLY A 77 2.46 13.74 2.26
N LYS A 78 3.34 12.88 2.80
CA LYS A 78 3.94 11.75 2.07
C LYS A 78 3.43 10.41 2.60
N PRO A 79 2.99 9.46 1.76
CA PRO A 79 2.66 8.12 2.24
C PRO A 79 3.88 7.46 2.86
N HIS A 80 3.72 6.88 4.05
CA HIS A 80 4.79 6.28 4.86
C HIS A 80 5.93 7.23 5.29
N GLY A 81 5.79 8.53 5.04
CA GLY A 81 6.67 9.57 5.53
C GLY A 81 7.87 9.89 4.63
N PRO A 82 8.92 10.49 5.20
CA PRO A 82 9.95 11.19 4.43
C PRO A 82 11.02 10.27 3.82
N TRP A 83 11.18 9.05 4.32
CA TRP A 83 12.18 8.10 3.82
C TRP A 83 11.71 7.38 2.55
N GLN A 84 12.68 7.04 1.70
CA GLN A 84 12.45 6.27 0.48
C GLN A 84 12.42 4.77 0.77
N ALA A 85 11.71 4.00 -0.07
CA ALA A 85 11.60 2.54 0.04
C ALA A 85 11.24 2.05 1.46
N ASN A 86 10.37 2.80 2.14
CA ASN A 86 10.13 2.64 3.57
C ASN A 86 8.63 2.58 3.89
N THR A 87 8.25 1.72 4.82
CA THR A 87 6.90 1.71 5.40
C THR A 87 6.86 2.49 6.72
N THR A 88 5.68 2.91 7.15
CA THR A 88 5.52 3.71 8.39
C THR A 88 6.14 3.01 9.61
N CYS A 89 6.02 1.69 9.73
CA CYS A 89 6.59 0.96 10.87
C CYS A 89 8.12 0.87 10.83
N GLN A 90 8.73 1.07 9.68
CA GLN A 90 10.19 1.12 9.52
C GLN A 90 10.73 2.56 9.61
N LEU A 91 9.86 3.58 9.55
CA LEU A 91 10.25 4.96 9.76
C LEU A 91 10.67 5.14 11.22
N HIS A 92 11.88 5.65 11.48
CA HIS A 92 12.33 5.97 12.83
C HIS A 92 12.25 7.46 13.11
N MET A 93 12.16 7.80 14.40
CA MET A 93 12.00 9.17 14.85
C MET A 93 13.22 10.06 14.58
N ARG A 94 14.40 9.49 14.38
CA ARG A 94 15.60 10.19 13.85
C ARG A 94 15.41 10.83 12.46
N ALA A 95 14.28 10.58 11.79
CA ALA A 95 13.88 11.31 10.59
C ALA A 95 13.36 12.75 10.87
N PHE A 96 13.10 13.07 12.14
CA PHE A 96 12.52 14.33 12.62
C PHE A 96 13.45 15.01 13.63
N LYS A 97 13.11 16.27 13.99
CA LYS A 97 13.87 17.10 14.93
C LYS A 97 13.04 17.47 16.15
N ASP A 98 13.71 17.80 17.24
CA ASP A 98 13.06 18.34 18.43
C ASP A 98 12.27 19.61 18.12
N GLY A 99 11.04 19.67 18.63
CA GLY A 99 10.08 20.73 18.39
C GLY A 99 9.27 20.60 17.10
N ASP A 100 9.57 19.63 16.23
CA ASP A 100 8.86 19.48 14.94
C ASP A 100 7.35 19.27 15.14
N THR A 101 6.58 19.79 14.18
CA THR A 101 5.17 19.45 14.02
C THR A 101 5.03 18.39 12.93
N ILE A 102 4.46 17.24 13.29
CA ILE A 102 4.22 16.12 12.37
C ILE A 102 2.71 16.03 12.12
N VAL A 103 2.31 16.15 10.87
CA VAL A 103 0.92 16.01 10.44
C VAL A 103 0.68 14.57 9.99
N VAL A 104 -0.32 13.90 10.57
CA VAL A 104 -0.64 12.51 10.29
C VAL A 104 -2.09 12.35 9.85
N GLU A 105 -2.30 11.65 8.73
CA GLU A 105 -3.61 11.52 8.09
C GLU A 105 -3.86 10.09 7.58
N PRO A 106 -5.12 9.64 7.47
CA PRO A 106 -5.46 8.40 6.80
C PRO A 106 -5.16 8.49 5.30
N TRP A 107 -5.19 7.36 4.60
CA TRP A 107 -5.22 7.37 3.13
C TRP A 107 -6.37 8.21 2.60
N ARG A 108 -6.03 9.04 1.60
CA ARG A 108 -6.96 9.93 0.91
C ARG A 108 -7.36 9.31 -0.42
N ALA A 109 -8.37 8.44 -0.38
CA ALA A 109 -8.97 7.87 -1.59
C ALA A 109 -10.41 7.44 -1.32
N ASN A 110 -11.34 7.74 -2.23
CA ASN A 110 -12.75 7.36 -2.07
C ASN A 110 -12.93 5.84 -1.97
N ALA A 111 -12.12 5.08 -2.70
CA ALA A 111 -12.10 3.62 -2.65
C ALA A 111 -11.48 3.06 -1.35
N PHE A 112 -10.86 3.91 -0.52
CA PHE A 112 -10.35 3.58 0.82
C PHE A 112 -11.04 4.41 1.91
N PRO A 113 -12.34 4.17 2.15
CA PRO A 113 -13.07 4.97 3.13
C PRO A 113 -12.51 4.77 4.54
N VAL A 114 -12.44 5.86 5.30
CA VAL A 114 -12.02 5.87 6.70
C VAL A 114 -12.99 5.04 7.54
N ILE A 115 -12.45 4.09 8.31
CA ILE A 115 -13.21 3.31 9.31
C ILE A 115 -13.24 4.06 10.63
N LYS A 116 -12.07 4.50 11.14
CA LYS A 116 -11.90 5.34 12.33
C LYS A 116 -10.49 5.94 12.32
N ASP A 117 -10.37 7.22 12.64
CA ASP A 117 -9.12 7.99 12.71
C ASP A 117 -8.20 7.73 11.49
N LEU A 118 -7.13 6.95 11.65
CA LEU A 118 -6.15 6.66 10.59
C LEU A 118 -6.40 5.33 9.85
N THR A 119 -7.31 4.49 10.37
CA THR A 119 -7.67 3.19 9.77
C THR A 119 -8.63 3.38 8.60
N VAL A 120 -8.34 2.68 7.48
CA VAL A 120 -9.13 2.74 6.24
C VAL A 120 -9.50 1.34 5.75
N ASN A 121 -10.65 1.22 5.08
CA ASN A 121 -11.06 -0.03 4.46
C ASN A 121 -10.35 -0.21 3.11
N ARG A 122 -9.53 -1.25 2.96
CA ARG A 122 -8.82 -1.57 1.70
C ARG A 122 -9.35 -2.81 0.96
N SER A 123 -10.51 -3.35 1.36
CA SER A 123 -11.05 -4.59 0.78
C SER A 123 -11.37 -4.52 -0.73
N ALA A 124 -11.35 -3.31 -1.33
CA ALA A 124 -11.35 -3.14 -2.77
C ALA A 124 -10.18 -3.88 -3.45
N PHE A 125 -9.00 -3.92 -2.81
CA PHE A 125 -7.86 -4.69 -3.30
C PHE A 125 -8.10 -6.20 -3.28
N ASP A 126 -8.75 -6.72 -2.23
CA ASP A 126 -9.08 -8.14 -2.14
C ASP A 126 -10.03 -8.55 -3.27
N ARG A 127 -11.06 -7.73 -3.54
CA ARG A 127 -12.00 -7.97 -4.64
C ARG A 127 -11.33 -7.93 -6.01
N ILE A 128 -10.37 -7.01 -6.23
CA ILE A 128 -9.56 -6.99 -7.45
C ILE A 128 -8.74 -8.28 -7.59
N ILE A 129 -8.09 -8.76 -6.53
CA ILE A 129 -7.33 -10.02 -6.57
C ILE A 129 -8.27 -11.20 -6.86
N GLN A 130 -9.44 -11.25 -6.21
CA GLN A 130 -10.44 -12.29 -6.44
C GLN A 130 -11.02 -12.30 -7.87
N ALA A 131 -10.91 -11.20 -8.61
CA ALA A 131 -11.40 -11.13 -10.00
C ALA A 131 -10.47 -11.82 -11.02
N GLY A 132 -9.23 -12.19 -10.65
CA GLY A 132 -8.32 -12.90 -11.55
C GLY A 132 -6.84 -12.90 -11.16
N GLY A 133 -6.48 -12.28 -10.04
CA GLY A 133 -5.12 -12.26 -9.48
C GLY A 133 -4.70 -13.57 -8.82
N TYR A 134 -5.11 -14.70 -9.41
CA TYR A 134 -4.81 -16.06 -8.96
C TYR A 134 -4.62 -16.98 -10.18
N ILE A 135 -4.32 -18.25 -9.92
CA ILE A 135 -4.26 -19.31 -10.92
C ILE A 135 -5.31 -20.37 -10.59
N SER A 136 -6.28 -20.60 -11.49
CA SER A 136 -7.36 -21.57 -11.30
C SER A 136 -6.93 -22.97 -11.73
N VAL A 137 -6.02 -23.60 -10.99
CA VAL A 137 -5.63 -25.00 -11.23
C VAL A 137 -5.75 -25.83 -9.97
N ASN A 138 -6.10 -27.11 -10.14
CA ASN A 138 -5.96 -28.08 -9.07
C ASN A 138 -4.46 -28.21 -8.74
N THR A 139 -4.11 -28.10 -7.46
CA THR A 139 -2.71 -28.07 -7.00
C THR A 139 -1.92 -29.33 -7.34
N GLY A 140 -2.58 -30.44 -7.68
CA GLY A 140 -1.96 -31.67 -8.19
C GLY A 140 -0.81 -32.15 -7.34
N ASN A 141 0.08 -32.96 -7.92
CA ASN A 141 1.40 -33.18 -7.35
C ASN A 141 2.34 -32.11 -7.91
N ALA A 142 3.22 -31.57 -7.06
CA ALA A 142 4.28 -30.69 -7.52
C ALA A 142 5.12 -31.43 -8.58
N VAL A 143 5.27 -30.81 -9.75
CA VAL A 143 6.16 -31.30 -10.80
C VAL A 143 7.62 -31.03 -10.40
N ASP A 144 8.56 -31.80 -10.96
CA ASP A 144 9.99 -31.52 -10.79
C ASP A 144 10.30 -30.07 -11.20
N GLY A 145 11.07 -29.34 -10.39
CA GLY A 145 11.38 -27.93 -10.64
C GLY A 145 12.15 -27.68 -11.94
N ASN A 146 12.82 -28.70 -12.50
CA ASN A 146 13.50 -28.64 -13.79
C ASN A 146 12.59 -29.00 -14.97
N ALA A 147 11.36 -29.45 -14.73
CA ALA A 147 10.42 -29.83 -15.79
C ALA A 147 9.87 -28.62 -16.55
N LEU A 148 9.93 -27.42 -15.94
CA LEU A 148 9.45 -26.17 -16.53
C LEU A 148 10.55 -25.11 -16.43
N PRO A 149 11.48 -25.05 -17.40
CA PRO A 149 12.51 -24.00 -17.39
C PRO A 149 11.86 -22.62 -17.53
N ILE A 150 12.22 -21.72 -16.64
CA ILE A 150 11.76 -20.32 -16.64
C ILE A 150 12.94 -19.44 -16.98
N ASN A 151 12.77 -18.53 -17.94
CA ASN A 151 13.78 -17.52 -18.25
C ASN A 151 14.09 -16.69 -16.98
N LYS A 152 15.37 -16.49 -16.67
CA LYS A 152 15.82 -15.81 -15.44
C LYS A 152 15.24 -14.41 -15.29
N ASP A 153 15.21 -13.62 -16.37
CA ASP A 153 14.68 -12.26 -16.33
C ASP A 153 13.16 -12.27 -16.07
N ASN A 154 12.44 -13.25 -16.61
CA ASN A 154 11.01 -13.41 -16.29
C ASN A 154 10.78 -13.78 -14.83
N ALA A 155 11.59 -14.69 -14.28
CA ALA A 155 11.50 -15.07 -12.87
C ALA A 155 11.78 -13.88 -11.94
N ASP A 156 12.84 -13.10 -12.22
CA ASP A 156 13.20 -11.92 -11.43
C ASP A 156 12.14 -10.83 -11.51
N ASN A 157 11.67 -10.53 -12.72
CA ASN A 157 10.63 -9.52 -12.92
C ASN A 157 9.29 -9.95 -12.31
N SER A 158 8.97 -11.23 -12.36
CA SER A 158 7.79 -11.80 -11.69
C SER A 158 7.91 -11.62 -10.18
N PHE A 159 9.07 -11.99 -9.61
CA PHE A 159 9.32 -11.84 -8.18
C PHE A 159 9.27 -10.37 -7.73
N ALA A 160 9.93 -9.46 -8.47
CA ALA A 160 9.88 -8.03 -8.20
C ALA A 160 8.45 -7.48 -8.20
N ALA A 161 7.60 -7.91 -9.14
CA ALA A 161 6.17 -7.55 -9.15
C ALA A 161 5.40 -8.20 -7.98
N ALA A 162 5.74 -9.44 -7.61
CA ALA A 162 5.13 -10.18 -6.50
C ALA A 162 5.41 -9.55 -5.13
N MET A 163 6.49 -8.78 -4.97
CA MET A 163 6.81 -8.04 -3.74
C MET A 163 5.74 -7.03 -3.33
N CYS A 164 4.76 -6.72 -4.19
CA CYS A 164 3.67 -5.82 -3.85
C CYS A 164 2.87 -6.30 -2.62
N ILE A 165 3.02 -5.58 -1.51
CA ILE A 165 2.38 -5.87 -0.20
C ILE A 165 0.98 -5.28 -0.03
N GLY A 166 0.38 -4.70 -1.08
CA GLY A 166 -0.98 -4.14 -0.99
C GLY A 166 -1.13 -2.94 -0.04
N CYS A 167 -0.06 -2.21 0.29
CA CYS A 167 -0.11 -1.13 1.29
C CYS A 167 -0.99 0.08 0.91
N GLY A 168 -1.32 0.25 -0.37
CA GLY A 168 -2.19 1.34 -0.84
C GLY A 168 -1.49 2.70 -1.02
N ALA A 169 -0.20 2.84 -0.69
CA ALA A 169 0.56 4.08 -0.87
C ALA A 169 0.50 4.63 -2.31
N CYS A 170 0.53 3.74 -3.30
CA CYS A 170 0.43 4.09 -4.71
C CYS A 170 -0.91 4.74 -5.10
N VAL A 171 -2.00 4.29 -4.49
CA VAL A 171 -3.34 4.88 -4.66
C VAL A 171 -3.39 6.22 -3.94
N ALA A 172 -2.93 6.27 -2.69
CA ALA A 172 -2.91 7.49 -1.89
C ALA A 172 -2.17 8.62 -2.61
N ALA A 173 -0.91 8.39 -3.03
CA ALA A 173 -0.11 9.42 -3.73
C ALA A 173 -0.65 9.81 -5.11
N CYS A 174 -1.46 8.97 -5.75
CA CYS A 174 -1.98 9.27 -7.08
C CYS A 174 -3.04 10.37 -6.99
N LYS A 175 -2.88 11.44 -7.77
CA LYS A 175 -3.89 12.52 -7.87
C LYS A 175 -5.28 12.04 -8.30
N ASN A 176 -5.36 10.90 -9.00
CA ASN A 176 -6.63 10.29 -9.42
C ASN A 176 -7.04 9.13 -8.50
N SER A 177 -6.30 8.85 -7.43
CA SER A 177 -6.45 7.64 -6.62
C SER A 177 -6.50 6.37 -7.47
N SER A 178 -5.61 6.25 -8.45
CA SER A 178 -5.59 5.08 -9.35
C SER A 178 -4.92 3.87 -8.68
N ALA A 179 -5.55 2.70 -8.80
CA ALA A 179 -4.97 1.42 -8.35
C ALA A 179 -4.08 0.73 -9.40
N MET A 180 -3.79 1.40 -10.51
CA MET A 180 -3.09 0.79 -11.66
C MET A 180 -1.73 0.18 -11.32
N LEU A 181 -0.93 0.79 -10.44
CA LEU A 181 0.35 0.18 -10.03
C LEU A 181 0.15 -1.13 -9.24
N PHE A 182 -0.80 -1.15 -8.30
CA PHE A 182 -1.16 -2.36 -7.56
C PHE A 182 -1.67 -3.46 -8.51
N LEU A 183 -2.66 -3.12 -9.34
CA LEU A 183 -3.28 -4.06 -10.28
C LEU A 183 -2.23 -4.64 -11.24
N SER A 184 -1.42 -3.77 -11.83
CA SER A 184 -0.39 -4.19 -12.78
C SER A 184 0.68 -5.09 -12.17
N ALA A 185 1.04 -4.90 -10.90
CA ALA A 185 1.96 -5.78 -10.19
C ALA A 185 1.36 -7.18 -9.99
N LYS A 186 0.07 -7.26 -9.66
CA LYS A 186 -0.66 -8.53 -9.51
C LYS A 186 -0.84 -9.27 -10.84
N VAL A 187 -1.12 -8.54 -11.92
CA VAL A 187 -1.16 -9.13 -13.27
C VAL A 187 0.23 -9.58 -13.71
N SER A 188 1.24 -8.73 -13.55
CA SER A 188 2.60 -8.98 -14.05
C SER A 188 3.28 -10.18 -13.40
N HIS A 189 3.13 -10.37 -12.09
CA HIS A 189 3.77 -11.52 -11.43
C HIS A 189 3.24 -12.86 -11.94
N LEU A 190 1.99 -12.91 -12.43
CA LEU A 190 1.40 -14.12 -13.03
C LEU A 190 1.69 -14.20 -14.52
N ALA A 191 1.58 -13.09 -15.26
CA ALA A 191 1.72 -13.05 -16.71
C ALA A 191 3.14 -13.34 -17.21
N LEU A 192 4.15 -13.24 -16.35
CA LEU A 192 5.54 -13.57 -16.68
C LEU A 192 5.87 -15.05 -16.49
N LEU A 193 4.95 -15.83 -15.91
CA LEU A 193 5.17 -17.24 -15.58
C LEU A 193 4.24 -18.14 -16.42
N PRO A 194 4.71 -19.33 -16.87
CA PRO A 194 3.91 -20.24 -17.69
C PRO A 194 2.57 -20.62 -17.06
N GLN A 195 2.51 -20.73 -15.73
CA GLN A 195 1.31 -21.10 -15.00
C GLN A 195 0.21 -20.03 -15.12
N GLY A 196 0.58 -18.77 -15.38
CA GLY A 196 -0.37 -17.68 -15.54
C GLY A 196 -0.89 -17.50 -16.97
N GLU A 197 -0.32 -18.18 -17.97
CA GLU A 197 -0.71 -18.06 -19.39
C GLU A 197 -2.17 -18.43 -19.67
N PRO A 198 -2.72 -19.55 -19.14
CA PRO A 198 -4.08 -20.00 -19.49
C PRO A 198 -5.17 -18.96 -19.21
N GLU A 199 -5.00 -18.16 -18.15
CA GLU A 199 -5.98 -17.17 -17.69
C GLU A 199 -5.57 -15.73 -18.03
N ARG A 200 -4.52 -15.53 -18.84
CA ARG A 200 -3.92 -14.21 -19.10
C ARG A 200 -4.95 -13.17 -19.57
N LYS A 201 -5.80 -13.54 -20.54
CA LYS A 201 -6.84 -12.65 -21.09
C LYS A 201 -7.97 -12.34 -20.10
N SER A 202 -8.56 -13.37 -19.49
CA SER A 202 -9.67 -13.21 -18.55
C SER A 202 -9.21 -12.45 -17.30
N ARG A 203 -8.01 -12.75 -16.79
CA ARG A 203 -7.38 -12.05 -15.66
C ARG A 203 -7.37 -10.55 -15.87
N VAL A 204 -6.74 -10.07 -16.95
CA VAL A 204 -6.56 -8.64 -17.14
C VAL A 204 -7.90 -7.93 -17.35
N MET A 205 -8.80 -8.52 -18.14
CA MET A 205 -10.13 -7.94 -18.39
C MET A 205 -10.96 -7.86 -17.11
N ASN A 206 -11.01 -8.94 -16.32
CA ASN A 206 -11.79 -8.99 -15.09
C ASN A 206 -11.23 -8.08 -14.01
N MET A 207 -9.90 -8.06 -13.83
CA MET A 207 -9.27 -7.23 -12.80
C MET A 207 -9.41 -5.74 -13.11
N VAL A 208 -9.26 -5.32 -14.38
CA VAL A 208 -9.48 -3.93 -14.79
C VAL A 208 -10.95 -3.55 -14.60
N ALA A 209 -11.89 -4.39 -15.06
CA ALA A 209 -13.31 -4.14 -14.85
C ALA A 209 -13.69 -4.08 -13.36
N GLN A 210 -13.06 -4.89 -12.51
CA GLN A 210 -13.27 -4.81 -11.06
C GLN A 210 -12.70 -3.52 -10.48
N MET A 211 -11.51 -3.09 -10.88
CA MET A 211 -10.93 -1.81 -10.44
C MET A 211 -11.85 -0.63 -10.75
N ASP A 212 -12.44 -0.60 -11.94
CA ASP A 212 -13.40 0.44 -12.33
C ASP A 212 -14.66 0.40 -11.45
N LYS A 213 -15.17 -0.79 -11.11
CA LYS A 213 -16.33 -0.95 -10.19
C LYS A 213 -16.02 -0.45 -8.77
N GLU A 214 -14.78 -0.56 -8.32
CA GLU A 214 -14.35 -0.03 -7.01
C GLU A 214 -14.23 1.52 -6.99
N GLY A 215 -14.32 2.17 -8.15
CA GLY A 215 -14.25 3.62 -8.26
C GLY A 215 -12.84 4.20 -8.17
N PHE A 216 -11.81 3.40 -8.44
CA PHE A 216 -10.44 3.93 -8.60
C PHE A 216 -10.35 4.76 -9.90
N GLY A 217 -9.57 5.84 -9.88
CA GLY A 217 -9.42 6.68 -11.07
C GLY A 217 -8.45 6.10 -12.12
N ALA A 218 -8.52 6.64 -13.33
CA ALA A 218 -7.66 6.24 -14.44
C ALA A 218 -6.20 6.68 -14.26
N CYS A 219 -5.26 5.95 -14.86
CA CYS A 219 -3.85 6.35 -14.89
C CYS A 219 -3.62 7.50 -15.88
N THR A 220 -2.89 8.53 -15.44
CA THR A 220 -2.41 9.63 -16.30
C THR A 220 -0.89 9.72 -16.34
N ASN A 221 -0.19 8.61 -16.09
CA ASN A 221 1.28 8.50 -16.12
C ASN A 221 2.02 9.56 -15.29
N THR A 222 1.49 9.91 -14.11
CA THR A 222 2.09 10.92 -13.22
C THR A 222 3.34 10.42 -12.50
N GLY A 223 3.52 9.10 -12.34
CA GLY A 223 4.71 8.50 -11.72
C GLY A 223 4.79 8.56 -10.19
N ALA A 224 3.90 9.30 -9.52
CA ALA A 224 3.86 9.41 -8.07
C ALA A 224 3.71 8.05 -7.34
N CYS A 225 3.05 7.08 -8.00
CA CYS A 225 2.83 5.74 -7.44
C CYS A 225 4.12 4.92 -7.28
N GLU A 226 5.04 4.98 -8.25
CA GLU A 226 6.36 4.32 -8.17
C GLU A 226 7.25 5.07 -7.18
N ALA A 227 7.27 6.40 -7.25
CA ALA A 227 8.10 7.25 -6.39
C ALA A 227 7.82 7.11 -4.88
N THR A 228 6.61 6.68 -4.49
CA THR A 228 6.25 6.46 -3.08
C THR A 228 6.25 4.98 -2.67
N CYS A 229 6.51 4.06 -3.61
CA CYS A 229 6.30 2.65 -3.36
C CYS A 229 7.35 2.12 -2.38
N PRO A 230 6.98 1.57 -1.20
CA PRO A 230 7.94 1.04 -0.24
C PRO A 230 8.62 -0.25 -0.72
N LYS A 231 8.13 -0.84 -1.81
CA LYS A 231 8.66 -2.06 -2.44
C LYS A 231 9.18 -1.79 -3.84
N GLU A 232 9.32 -0.51 -4.21
CA GLU A 232 9.96 -0.10 -5.46
C GLU A 232 9.37 -0.76 -6.71
N ILE A 233 8.04 -0.98 -6.69
CA ILE A 233 7.32 -1.57 -7.81
C ILE A 233 7.37 -0.61 -8.99
N SER A 234 7.97 -1.09 -10.09
CA SER A 234 8.22 -0.24 -11.25
C SER A 234 6.98 0.02 -12.12
N LEU A 235 6.91 1.21 -12.73
CA LEU A 235 5.91 1.57 -13.75
C LEU A 235 5.94 0.68 -15.00
N THR A 236 7.04 -0.05 -15.24
CA THR A 236 7.12 -1.05 -16.31
C THR A 236 6.02 -2.11 -16.19
N ASN A 237 5.55 -2.40 -14.98
CA ASN A 237 4.39 -3.27 -14.77
C ASN A 237 3.11 -2.68 -15.36
N ILE A 238 2.89 -1.36 -15.24
CA ILE A 238 1.74 -0.68 -15.86
C ILE A 238 1.83 -0.77 -17.38
N ALA A 239 3.02 -0.59 -17.96
CA ALA A 239 3.22 -0.77 -19.39
C ALA A 239 2.86 -2.20 -19.84
N ARG A 240 3.29 -3.22 -19.09
CA ARG A 240 2.92 -4.63 -19.34
C ARG A 240 1.42 -4.82 -19.26
N LEU A 241 0.77 -4.38 -18.18
CA LEU A 241 -0.68 -4.45 -18.00
C LEU A 241 -1.44 -3.85 -19.18
N ASN A 242 -1.01 -2.69 -19.67
CA ASN A 242 -1.67 -2.05 -20.82
C ASN A 242 -1.53 -2.91 -22.09
N SER A 243 -0.35 -3.51 -22.33
CA SER A 243 -0.15 -4.45 -23.43
C SER A 243 -0.99 -5.72 -23.30
N GLU A 244 -1.11 -6.28 -22.09
CA GLU A 244 -1.99 -7.40 -21.77
C GLU A 244 -3.45 -7.08 -22.11
N TYR A 245 -3.94 -5.93 -21.64
CA TYR A 245 -5.31 -5.49 -21.82
C TYR A 245 -5.63 -5.21 -23.30
N LEU A 246 -4.70 -4.58 -24.03
CA LEU A 246 -4.86 -4.33 -25.46
C LEU A 246 -4.90 -5.64 -26.26
N GLY A 247 -4.01 -6.58 -25.93
CA GLY A 247 -4.00 -7.90 -26.55
C GLY A 247 -5.28 -8.68 -26.27
N ALA A 248 -5.79 -8.63 -25.05
CA ALA A 248 -7.03 -9.29 -24.66
C ALA A 248 -8.25 -8.67 -25.35
N SER A 249 -8.37 -7.35 -25.39
CA SER A 249 -9.52 -6.65 -25.98
C SER A 249 -9.61 -6.79 -27.51
N LEU A 250 -8.47 -6.90 -28.20
CA LEU A 250 -8.44 -7.08 -29.66
C LEU A 250 -8.65 -8.54 -30.10
N SER A 251 -8.51 -9.50 -29.19
CA SER A 251 -8.60 -10.95 -29.48
C SER A 251 -9.72 -11.64 -28.70
N ALA A 252 -10.61 -10.87 -28.08
CA ALA A 252 -11.84 -11.36 -27.52
C ALA A 252 -12.82 -11.60 -28.68
N ASP A 253 -13.15 -12.86 -28.96
CA ASP A 253 -14.27 -13.17 -29.82
C ASP A 253 -15.53 -12.57 -29.19
N LYS A 254 -16.34 -11.89 -30.01
CA LYS A 254 -17.61 -11.27 -29.60
C LYS A 254 -18.58 -12.28 -29.01
#